data_AF-M6E9E5-F1
#
_entry.id   AF-M6E9E5-F1
#
_cell.length_a   1.000
_cell.length_b   1.000
_cell.length_c   1.000
_cell.angle_alpha   90.00
_cell.angle_beta   90.00
_cell.angle_gamma   90.00
#
_symmetry.space_group_name_H-M   'P 1'
#
loop_
_entity.id
_entity.type
_entity.pdbx_description
1 polymer ?
#
loop_
_entity_poly.entity_id
_entity_poly.type
_entity_poly.pdbx_seq_one_letter_code
_entity_poly.pdbx_strand_id
1 'polypeptide(L)'
;MKRILFTEFFPEENREKSVANPCQMLLETNDKPPELSELEWLCTKGLVWIDLDSTEGEDMDFLARGCNFHPLAIEDCINKNQRPKLDEYESYLFIVLHRFQYDTERRTLKNNEIHIFFNEKFVVTVHQKDEPSIEQLKERCMTQGNPLSRGTDQILYMLFDQTVDSNFPILDKISEEIVRIESQILVNQDTQQTIAGILFLKRNLTRIRRILSPQREIVNSLIRRDNRFLSPKIQIYFRDVYDHLSRIYETIDMDRDLLGNTMDAYFSVISQRTNDIVKRLTLISLIFMPLTFLTGFFGMNFTTIPYANAPLLYITIGLMSLIPISMIFWFRKKHWFKD
;
A
#
# COMPACT_ATOMS: atom_id res chain seq x y z
N MET A 1 12.36 23.15 -10.01
CA MET A 1 13.70 23.47 -9.54
C MET A 1 14.62 22.48 -10.24
N LYS A 2 15.17 22.91 -11.39
CA LYS A 2 15.92 22.04 -12.28
C LYS A 2 17.23 21.68 -11.60
N ARG A 3 17.54 20.40 -11.47
CA ARG A 3 18.76 19.94 -10.79
C ARG A 3 19.47 18.93 -11.68
N ILE A 4 20.36 19.43 -12.53
CA ILE A 4 21.07 18.57 -13.46
C ILE A 4 22.35 18.12 -12.77
N LEU A 5 22.36 16.86 -12.33
CA LEU A 5 23.62 16.25 -11.95
C LEU A 5 24.41 15.90 -13.19
N PHE A 6 25.70 16.10 -13.08
CA PHE A 6 26.63 15.67 -14.10
C PHE A 6 27.72 14.90 -13.42
N THR A 7 28.43 14.11 -14.19
CA THR A 7 29.72 13.61 -13.75
C THR A 7 30.63 13.67 -14.93
N GLU A 8 31.78 14.32 -14.78
CA GLU A 8 32.81 14.29 -15.81
C GLU A 8 33.22 12.85 -16.09
N PHE A 9 33.16 12.47 -17.37
CA PHE A 9 33.80 11.27 -17.85
C PHE A 9 35.29 11.52 -18.02
N PHE A 10 36.09 10.68 -17.38
CA PHE A 10 37.53 10.63 -17.62
C PHE A 10 37.83 9.48 -18.61
N PRO A 11 38.66 9.71 -19.65
CA PRO A 11 39.03 8.67 -20.61
C PRO A 11 39.71 7.46 -19.93
N GLU A 12 39.74 6.32 -20.63
CA GLU A 12 40.13 4.98 -20.14
C GLU A 12 41.47 4.89 -19.39
N GLU A 13 42.39 5.85 -19.55
CA GLU A 13 43.70 5.89 -18.90
C GLU A 13 43.68 6.17 -17.37
N ASN A 14 42.55 6.50 -16.75
CA ASN A 14 42.49 6.89 -15.32
C ASN A 14 41.33 6.27 -14.50
N ARG A 15 40.89 5.04 -14.79
CA ARG A 15 39.78 4.36 -14.06
C ARG A 15 39.97 4.32 -12.54
N GLU A 16 41.19 4.09 -12.05
CA GLU A 16 41.49 4.03 -10.60
C GLU A 16 41.33 5.36 -9.87
N LYS A 17 41.46 6.51 -10.57
CA LYS A 17 41.22 7.84 -9.99
C LYS A 17 39.74 8.25 -10.01
N SER A 18 38.91 7.66 -10.87
CA SER A 18 37.49 8.02 -11.02
C SER A 18 36.58 7.45 -9.92
N VAL A 19 36.96 6.32 -9.31
CA VAL A 19 36.23 5.70 -8.19
C VAL A 19 36.36 6.52 -6.90
N ALA A 20 37.46 7.28 -6.76
CA ALA A 20 37.79 8.08 -5.59
C ALA A 20 37.21 9.50 -5.61
N ASN A 21 36.76 10.01 -6.77
CA ASN A 21 36.18 11.34 -6.89
C ASN A 21 34.63 11.26 -6.83
N PRO A 22 33.96 12.01 -5.93
CA PRO A 22 32.50 12.08 -5.88
C PRO A 22 31.93 12.71 -7.15
N CYS A 23 30.65 12.43 -7.44
CA CYS A 23 29.94 13.07 -8.56
C CYS A 23 30.04 14.61 -8.47
N GLN A 24 30.43 15.28 -9.55
CA GLN A 24 30.50 16.74 -9.58
C GLN A 24 29.23 17.31 -10.24
N MET A 25 28.35 17.92 -9.45
CA MET A 25 27.20 18.65 -9.98
C MET A 25 27.70 19.82 -10.85
N LEU A 26 27.65 19.69 -12.18
CA LEU A 26 28.17 20.72 -13.08
C LEU A 26 27.26 21.95 -13.15
N LEU A 27 25.93 21.79 -12.98
CA LEU A 27 24.94 22.87 -13.14
C LEU A 27 23.73 22.67 -12.20
N GLU A 28 23.64 23.49 -11.16
CA GLU A 28 22.38 23.70 -10.40
C GLU A 28 21.77 25.02 -10.88
N THR A 29 20.93 24.99 -11.92
CA THR A 29 20.33 26.22 -12.47
C THR A 29 18.84 26.30 -12.16
N ASN A 30 18.44 27.40 -11.52
CA ASN A 30 17.04 27.67 -11.23
C ASN A 30 16.24 28.17 -12.45
N ASP A 31 16.89 28.74 -13.48
CA ASP A 31 16.18 29.60 -14.44
C ASP A 31 16.28 29.20 -15.92
N LYS A 32 17.30 28.45 -16.38
CA LYS A 32 17.39 28.02 -17.80
C LYS A 32 17.96 26.61 -17.95
N PRO A 33 17.38 25.78 -18.83
CA PRO A 33 18.00 24.52 -19.21
C PRO A 33 19.35 24.81 -19.90
N PRO A 34 20.37 23.93 -19.77
CA PRO A 34 21.63 24.07 -20.51
C PRO A 34 21.33 24.15 -22.00
N GLU A 35 22.15 24.88 -22.75
CA GLU A 35 21.89 24.98 -24.19
C GLU A 35 22.02 23.59 -24.86
N LEU A 36 21.24 23.39 -25.91
CA LEU A 36 21.20 22.17 -26.72
C LEU A 36 22.62 21.70 -27.15
N SER A 37 23.48 22.67 -27.45
CA SER A 37 24.90 22.50 -27.79
C SER A 37 25.75 21.98 -26.61
N GLU A 38 25.44 22.40 -25.38
CA GLU A 38 26.11 21.93 -24.17
C GLU A 38 25.72 20.48 -23.86
N LEU A 39 24.45 20.11 -24.06
CA LEU A 39 24.00 18.72 -23.92
C LEU A 39 24.62 17.78 -24.95
N GLU A 40 24.62 18.14 -26.23
CA GLU A 40 25.27 17.33 -27.27
C GLU A 40 26.76 17.13 -26.97
N TRP A 41 27.41 18.19 -26.48
CA TRP A 41 28.81 18.13 -26.05
C TRP A 41 29.02 17.22 -24.83
N LEU A 42 28.14 17.28 -23.83
CA LEU A 42 28.20 16.44 -22.63
C LEU A 42 27.98 14.96 -22.96
N CYS A 43 27.00 14.64 -23.81
CA CYS A 43 26.72 13.28 -24.27
C CYS A 43 27.80 12.71 -25.21
N THR A 44 28.58 13.57 -25.89
CA THR A 44 29.71 13.11 -26.72
C THR A 44 30.98 12.88 -25.92
N LYS A 45 31.16 13.57 -24.78
CA LYS A 45 32.34 13.49 -23.94
C LYS A 45 32.22 12.52 -22.77
N GLY A 46 31.00 12.16 -22.33
CA GLY A 46 30.86 11.39 -21.11
C GLY A 46 29.52 10.75 -20.78
N LEU A 47 29.44 10.23 -19.54
CA LEU A 47 28.25 9.65 -18.95
C LEU A 47 27.50 10.72 -18.15
N VAL A 48 26.21 10.88 -18.40
CA VAL A 48 25.41 11.97 -17.86
C VAL A 48 24.17 11.45 -17.15
N TRP A 49 23.81 12.05 -16.01
CA TRP A 49 22.52 11.82 -15.35
C TRP A 49 21.74 13.12 -15.14
N ILE A 50 20.81 13.41 -16.04
CA ILE A 50 19.95 14.60 -15.97
C ILE A 50 18.74 14.28 -15.09
N ASP A 51 18.44 15.14 -14.13
CA ASP A 51 17.22 15.03 -13.32
C ASP A 51 16.35 16.29 -13.45
N LEU A 52 15.06 16.05 -13.74
CA LEU A 52 14.05 17.08 -13.98
C LEU A 52 12.87 16.87 -13.03
N ASP A 53 12.66 17.85 -12.15
CA ASP A 53 11.57 17.86 -11.16
C ASP A 53 10.27 18.51 -11.66
N SER A 54 10.20 18.78 -12.97
CA SER A 54 9.07 19.38 -13.66
C SER A 54 8.64 18.53 -14.85
N THR A 55 7.33 18.48 -15.04
CA THR A 55 6.63 17.75 -16.12
C THR A 55 5.91 18.72 -17.06
N GLU A 56 6.19 20.03 -16.93
CA GLU A 56 5.48 21.10 -17.62
C GLU A 56 6.44 22.16 -18.15
N GLY A 57 6.04 22.83 -19.24
CA GLY A 57 6.71 24.02 -19.77
C GLY A 57 7.97 23.74 -20.59
N GLU A 58 8.94 24.65 -20.48
CA GLU A 58 10.17 24.67 -21.29
C GLU A 58 11.04 23.41 -21.14
N ASP A 59 10.90 22.67 -20.04
CA ASP A 59 11.67 21.44 -19.79
C ASP A 59 11.26 20.29 -20.70
N MET A 60 9.97 20.14 -20.99
CA MET A 60 9.49 19.11 -21.91
C MET A 60 9.85 19.45 -23.36
N ASP A 61 9.80 20.73 -23.71
CA ASP A 61 10.25 21.24 -25.01
C ASP A 61 11.76 21.02 -25.22
N PHE A 62 12.53 21.20 -24.15
CA PHE A 62 13.94 20.91 -24.11
C PHE A 62 14.22 19.42 -24.29
N LEU A 63 13.47 18.52 -23.65
CA LEU A 63 13.63 17.07 -23.88
C LEU A 63 13.26 16.66 -25.31
N ALA A 64 12.16 17.20 -25.85
CA ALA A 64 11.67 16.89 -27.18
C ALA A 64 12.65 17.35 -28.27
N ARG A 65 13.13 18.60 -28.18
CA ARG A 65 14.02 19.21 -29.19
C ARG A 65 15.50 18.93 -28.93
N GLY A 66 15.87 18.84 -27.65
CA GLY A 66 17.23 18.67 -27.14
C GLY A 66 17.80 17.28 -27.31
N CYS A 67 17.05 16.29 -26.83
CA CYS A 67 17.50 14.90 -26.76
C CYS A 67 16.94 14.04 -27.91
N ASN A 68 16.15 14.64 -28.81
CA ASN A 68 15.44 13.97 -29.90
C ASN A 68 14.60 12.78 -29.41
N PHE A 69 13.93 12.94 -28.26
CA PHE A 69 13.02 11.93 -27.74
C PHE A 69 11.71 11.91 -28.51
N HIS A 70 11.15 10.70 -28.65
CA HIS A 70 9.93 10.49 -29.40
C HIS A 70 8.76 11.28 -28.76
N PRO A 71 7.94 12.01 -29.54
CA PRO A 71 6.86 12.84 -29.02
C PRO A 71 5.89 12.12 -28.08
N LEU A 72 5.59 10.84 -28.35
CA LEU A 72 4.73 10.02 -27.48
C LEU A 72 5.33 9.81 -26.08
N ALA A 73 6.66 9.64 -25.95
CA ALA A 73 7.29 9.50 -24.65
C ALA A 73 7.26 10.81 -23.85
N ILE A 74 7.32 11.95 -24.54
CA ILE A 74 7.17 13.28 -23.92
C ILE A 74 5.71 13.52 -23.51
N GLU A 75 4.75 13.17 -24.37
CA GLU A 75 3.32 13.23 -24.05
C GLU A 75 2.99 12.40 -22.80
N ASP A 76 3.59 11.21 -22.67
CA ASP A 76 3.43 10.35 -21.50
C ASP A 76 3.92 11.01 -20.20
N CYS A 77 5.03 11.76 -20.24
CA CYS A 77 5.53 12.56 -19.10
C CYS A 77 4.57 13.69 -18.70
N ILE A 78 3.86 14.28 -19.67
CA ILE A 78 2.92 15.39 -19.45
C ILE A 78 1.58 14.87 -18.89
N ASN A 79 1.07 13.76 -19.42
CA ASN A 79 -0.25 13.23 -19.11
C ASN A 79 -0.35 12.54 -17.72
N LYS A 80 0.77 12.12 -17.11
CA LYS A 80 0.86 11.69 -15.69
C LYS A 80 -0.14 10.60 -15.26
N ASN A 81 -0.47 9.68 -16.15
CA ASN A 81 -1.43 8.60 -15.89
C ASN A 81 -1.01 7.31 -16.58
N GLN A 82 0.29 7.03 -16.52
CA GLN A 82 0.88 5.88 -17.18
C GLN A 82 0.97 4.71 -16.22
N ARG A 83 0.78 3.50 -16.73
CA ARG A 83 1.15 2.29 -15.99
C ARG A 83 2.67 2.12 -16.08
N PRO A 84 3.32 1.45 -15.11
CA PRO A 84 4.71 1.08 -15.30
C PRO A 84 4.88 0.31 -16.60
N LYS A 85 5.85 0.73 -17.40
CA LYS A 85 6.14 0.15 -18.71
C LYS A 85 7.60 0.32 -19.08
N LEU A 86 8.05 -0.49 -20.03
CA LEU A 86 9.34 -0.38 -20.69
C LEU A 86 9.11 -0.43 -22.18
N ASP A 87 9.36 0.70 -22.84
CA ASP A 87 9.28 0.86 -24.29
C ASP A 87 10.70 1.01 -24.84
N GLU A 88 11.04 0.22 -25.86
CA GLU A 88 12.33 0.28 -26.53
C GLU A 88 12.23 1.13 -27.79
N TYR A 89 13.00 2.22 -27.83
CA TYR A 89 13.18 3.06 -29.01
C TYR A 89 14.53 2.76 -29.67
N GLU A 90 14.77 3.30 -30.87
CA GLU A 90 16.02 3.04 -31.60
C GLU A 90 17.28 3.50 -30.84
N SER A 91 17.20 4.57 -30.06
CA SER A 91 18.37 5.21 -29.42
C SER A 91 18.37 5.17 -27.89
N TYR A 92 17.28 4.72 -27.27
CA TYR A 92 17.10 4.71 -25.82
C TYR A 92 15.96 3.78 -25.37
N LEU A 93 15.92 3.47 -24.08
CA LEU A 93 14.79 2.87 -23.38
C LEU A 93 13.99 3.97 -22.68
N PHE A 94 12.66 3.89 -22.80
CA PHE A 94 11.74 4.68 -21.99
C PHE A 94 11.11 3.78 -20.93
N ILE A 95 11.29 4.13 -19.67
CA ILE A 95 10.81 3.35 -18.54
C ILE A 95 9.94 4.25 -17.67
N VAL A 96 8.79 3.72 -17.25
CA VAL A 96 7.94 4.36 -16.24
C VAL A 96 7.93 3.48 -15.00
N LEU A 97 8.34 4.05 -13.87
CA LEU A 97 8.26 3.41 -12.55
C LEU A 97 7.26 4.12 -11.67
N HIS A 98 6.71 3.38 -10.72
CA HIS A 98 5.79 3.92 -9.73
C HIS A 98 6.38 3.78 -8.34
N ARG A 99 6.20 4.84 -7.56
CA ARG A 99 6.49 4.86 -6.13
C ARG A 99 5.23 5.18 -5.36
N PHE A 100 5.06 4.54 -4.20
CA PHE A 100 3.97 4.86 -3.30
C PHE A 100 4.35 5.89 -2.23
N GLN A 101 3.36 6.64 -1.78
CA GLN A 101 3.41 7.43 -0.57
C GLN A 101 2.16 7.12 0.26
N TYR A 102 2.37 6.69 1.50
CA TYR A 102 1.30 6.37 2.42
C TYR A 102 1.21 7.41 3.53
N ASP A 103 0.07 8.09 3.59
CA ASP A 103 -0.29 9.01 4.65
C ASP A 103 -1.16 8.28 5.67
N THR A 104 -0.56 7.98 6.82
CA THR A 104 -1.21 7.25 7.93
C THR A 104 -2.32 8.09 8.58
N GLU A 105 -2.16 9.41 8.67
CA GLU A 105 -3.15 10.27 9.33
C GLU A 105 -4.40 10.44 8.46
N ARG A 106 -4.19 10.71 7.17
CA ARG A 106 -5.30 10.90 6.21
C ARG A 106 -5.85 9.59 5.69
N ARG A 107 -5.19 8.46 5.97
CA ARG A 107 -5.48 7.16 5.35
C ARG A 107 -5.59 7.34 3.84
N THR A 108 -4.50 7.77 3.22
CA THR A 108 -4.44 7.88 1.76
C THR A 108 -3.18 7.26 1.20
N LEU A 109 -3.35 6.53 0.09
CA LEU A 109 -2.26 6.02 -0.71
C LEU A 109 -2.19 6.84 -1.99
N LYS A 110 -1.08 7.54 -2.18
CA LYS A 110 -0.72 8.23 -3.42
C LYS A 110 0.35 7.43 -4.15
N ASN A 111 0.37 7.55 -5.47
CA ASN A 111 1.42 6.99 -6.30
C ASN A 111 2.00 8.13 -7.16
N ASN A 112 3.31 8.16 -7.27
CA ASN A 112 4.06 9.10 -8.10
C ASN A 112 4.72 8.34 -9.25
N GLU A 113 4.75 8.96 -10.42
CA GLU A 113 5.39 8.41 -11.62
C GLU A 113 6.81 8.96 -11.72
N ILE A 114 7.76 8.07 -11.99
CA ILE A 114 9.13 8.41 -12.32
C ILE A 114 9.38 7.93 -13.75
N HIS A 115 9.57 8.87 -14.66
CA HIS A 115 9.89 8.57 -16.05
C HIS A 115 11.40 8.58 -16.23
N ILE A 116 11.92 7.59 -16.92
CA ILE A 116 13.36 7.39 -17.11
C ILE A 116 13.63 7.18 -18.59
N PHE A 117 14.48 8.02 -19.17
CA PHE A 117 15.08 7.80 -20.49
C PHE A 117 16.50 7.29 -20.27
N PHE A 118 16.84 6.18 -20.90
CA PHE A 118 18.08 5.48 -20.60
C PHE A 118 18.79 5.01 -21.86
N ASN A 119 20.10 5.21 -21.95
CA ASN A 119 20.97 4.49 -22.87
C ASN A 119 22.39 4.33 -22.27
N GLU A 120 23.33 3.83 -23.07
CA GLU A 120 24.73 3.60 -22.65
C GLU A 120 25.48 4.88 -22.24
N LYS A 121 24.97 6.07 -22.56
CA LYS A 121 25.64 7.36 -22.35
C LYS A 121 24.90 8.31 -21.42
N PHE A 122 23.59 8.18 -21.29
CA PHE A 122 22.81 9.05 -20.43
C PHE A 122 21.71 8.30 -19.67
N VAL A 123 21.35 8.89 -18.54
CA VAL A 123 20.10 8.65 -17.82
C VAL A 123 19.40 9.99 -17.66
N VAL A 124 18.13 10.08 -18.01
CA VAL A 124 17.30 11.26 -17.77
C VAL A 124 16.11 10.85 -16.92
N THR A 125 15.99 11.41 -15.72
CA THR A 125 14.85 11.20 -14.83
C THR A 125 13.91 12.41 -14.91
N VAL A 126 12.62 12.16 -15.06
CA VAL A 126 11.56 13.18 -15.05
C VAL A 126 10.53 12.76 -14.01
N HIS A 127 10.27 13.63 -13.05
CA HIS A 127 9.33 13.37 -11.97
C HIS A 127 8.67 14.67 -11.49
N GLN A 128 7.64 14.55 -10.65
CA GLN A 128 7.05 15.71 -9.97
C GLN A 128 7.91 16.12 -8.76
N LYS A 129 7.80 17.39 -8.35
CA LYS A 129 8.54 17.95 -7.20
C LYS A 129 8.49 17.04 -5.97
N ASP A 130 9.62 17.03 -5.25
CA ASP A 130 9.86 16.27 -4.03
C ASP A 130 9.77 14.75 -4.22
N GLU A 131 10.77 14.17 -4.91
CA GLU A 131 10.93 12.72 -5.04
C GLU A 131 12.08 12.22 -4.14
N PRO A 132 11.78 11.84 -2.86
CA PRO A 132 12.80 11.43 -1.90
C PRO A 132 13.73 10.30 -2.37
N SER A 133 13.25 9.37 -3.20
CA SER A 133 14.09 8.27 -3.70
C SER A 133 15.21 8.79 -4.59
N ILE A 134 14.91 9.77 -5.45
CA ILE A 134 15.91 10.41 -6.30
C ILE A 134 16.85 11.27 -5.45
N GLU A 135 16.33 12.08 -4.53
CA GLU A 135 17.17 12.93 -3.68
C GLU A 135 18.13 12.12 -2.77
N GLN A 136 17.68 11.01 -2.20
CA GLN A 136 18.56 10.10 -1.46
C GLN A 136 19.65 9.47 -2.34
N LEU A 137 19.31 9.14 -3.59
CA LEU A 137 20.29 8.63 -4.54
C LEU A 137 21.32 9.70 -4.90
N LYS A 138 20.88 10.95 -5.10
CA LYS A 138 21.77 12.10 -5.34
C LYS A 138 22.75 12.30 -4.19
N GLU A 139 22.25 12.31 -2.95
CA GLU A 139 23.08 12.45 -1.75
C GLU A 139 24.11 11.31 -1.64
N ARG A 140 23.70 10.06 -1.92
CA ARG A 140 24.61 8.90 -1.98
C ARG A 140 25.70 9.08 -3.05
N CYS A 141 25.34 9.57 -4.23
CA CYS A 141 26.30 9.85 -5.31
C CYS A 141 27.33 10.93 -4.94
N MET A 142 26.96 11.88 -4.08
CA MET A 142 27.89 12.93 -3.62
C MET A 142 28.78 12.46 -2.47
N THR A 143 28.31 11.53 -1.63
CA THR A 143 28.98 11.16 -0.36
C THR A 143 29.76 9.85 -0.41
N GLN A 144 29.35 8.89 -1.25
CA GLN A 144 29.86 7.50 -1.23
C GLN A 144 30.67 7.12 -2.48
N GLY A 145 30.99 8.09 -3.33
CA GLY A 145 31.71 7.91 -4.59
C GLY A 145 30.81 8.01 -5.82
N ASN A 146 31.40 8.02 -7.02
CA ASN A 146 30.69 8.26 -8.27
C ASN A 146 30.18 6.95 -8.92
N PRO A 147 28.89 6.57 -8.79
CA PRO A 147 28.36 5.39 -9.46
C PRO A 147 28.31 5.49 -11.00
N LEU A 148 28.27 6.69 -11.58
CA LEU A 148 28.39 6.87 -13.04
C LEU A 148 29.75 6.39 -13.57
N SER A 149 30.81 6.40 -12.76
CA SER A 149 32.10 5.81 -13.15
C SER A 149 32.02 4.32 -13.53
N ARG A 150 30.99 3.63 -13.05
CA ARG A 150 30.74 2.20 -13.31
C ARG A 150 29.83 1.95 -14.52
N GLY A 151 29.20 3.00 -15.07
CA GLY A 151 28.26 2.92 -16.19
C GLY A 151 26.92 3.61 -15.88
N THR A 152 26.18 3.98 -16.92
CA THR A 152 24.80 4.50 -16.77
C THR A 152 23.84 3.41 -16.31
N ASP A 153 24.10 2.15 -16.69
CA ASP A 153 23.34 0.97 -16.26
C ASP A 153 23.38 0.78 -14.73
N GLN A 154 24.49 1.18 -14.08
CA GLN A 154 24.59 1.22 -12.62
C GLN A 154 23.63 2.24 -12.00
N ILE A 155 23.50 3.44 -12.58
CA ILE A 155 22.52 4.44 -12.11
C ILE A 155 21.10 3.93 -12.30
N LEU A 156 20.82 3.32 -13.45
CA LEU A 156 19.51 2.74 -13.72
C LEU A 156 19.16 1.70 -12.65
N TYR A 157 20.07 0.76 -12.36
CA TYR A 157 19.89 -0.20 -11.28
C TYR A 157 19.60 0.50 -9.94
N MET A 158 20.40 1.49 -9.54
CA MET A 158 20.23 2.18 -8.26
C MET A 158 18.89 2.92 -8.18
N LEU A 159 18.39 3.49 -9.28
CA LEU A 159 17.06 4.10 -9.34
C LEU A 159 15.96 3.06 -9.12
N PHE A 160 16.08 1.88 -9.74
CA PHE A 160 15.14 0.78 -9.54
C PHE A 160 15.16 0.27 -8.09
N ASP A 161 16.34 -0.03 -7.58
CA ASP A 161 16.58 -0.52 -6.22
C ASP A 161 15.96 0.41 -5.17
N GLN A 162 16.35 1.69 -5.22
CA GLN A 162 15.85 2.71 -4.30
C GLN A 162 14.34 2.93 -4.42
N THR A 163 13.77 2.87 -5.64
CA THR A 163 12.33 3.01 -5.85
C THR A 163 11.57 1.82 -5.28
N VAL A 164 12.06 0.60 -5.50
CA VAL A 164 11.45 -0.64 -4.98
C VAL A 164 11.54 -0.67 -3.46
N ASP A 165 12.71 -0.41 -2.90
CA ASP A 165 12.98 -0.48 -1.46
C ASP A 165 12.17 0.53 -0.66
N SER A 166 11.87 1.69 -1.25
CA SER A 166 11.02 2.71 -0.62
C SER A 166 9.59 2.23 -0.32
N ASN A 167 9.16 1.09 -0.88
CA ASN A 167 7.86 0.49 -0.59
C ASN A 167 7.84 -0.38 0.67
N PHE A 168 8.98 -0.90 1.15
CA PHE A 168 9.00 -1.72 2.38
C PHE A 168 8.45 -0.97 3.60
N PRO A 169 8.90 0.26 3.92
CA PRO A 169 8.36 1.01 5.06
C PRO A 169 6.86 1.31 4.96
N ILE A 170 6.32 1.32 3.74
CA ILE A 170 4.88 1.52 3.51
C ILE A 170 4.10 0.26 3.86
N LEU A 171 4.61 -0.90 3.45
CA LEU A 171 4.01 -2.19 3.80
C LEU A 171 4.09 -2.42 5.31
N ASP A 172 5.23 -2.14 5.95
CA ASP A 172 5.38 -2.27 7.40
C ASP A 172 4.31 -1.46 8.16
N LYS A 173 4.08 -0.20 7.76
CA LYS A 173 3.02 0.64 8.33
C LYS A 173 1.61 0.08 8.12
N ILE A 174 1.36 -0.54 6.96
CA ILE A 174 0.08 -1.19 6.68
C ILE A 174 -0.09 -2.41 7.59
N SER A 175 0.93 -3.27 7.69
CA SER A 175 0.92 -4.44 8.58
C SER A 175 0.70 -4.04 10.04
N GLU A 176 1.35 -2.97 10.52
CA GLU A 176 1.10 -2.41 11.86
C GLU A 176 -0.35 -1.93 12.05
N GLU A 177 -0.97 -1.35 11.02
CA GLU A 177 -2.38 -0.94 11.08
C GLU A 177 -3.33 -2.15 11.11
N ILE A 178 -2.99 -3.25 10.42
CA ILE A 178 -3.74 -4.50 10.49
C ILE A 178 -3.72 -5.07 11.91
N VAL A 179 -2.54 -5.15 12.54
CA VAL A 179 -2.40 -5.63 13.93
C VAL A 179 -3.18 -4.75 14.92
N ARG A 180 -3.22 -3.44 14.68
CA ARG A 180 -4.02 -2.51 15.49
C ARG A 180 -5.51 -2.79 15.38
N ILE A 181 -6.01 -3.05 14.17
CA ILE A 181 -7.42 -3.40 13.93
C ILE A 181 -7.76 -4.74 14.59
N GLU A 182 -6.88 -5.73 14.47
CA GLU A 182 -7.06 -7.04 15.12
C GLU A 182 -7.22 -6.88 16.64
N SER A 183 -6.38 -6.06 17.26
CA SER A 183 -6.45 -5.76 18.70
C SER A 183 -7.76 -5.05 19.09
N GLN A 184 -8.28 -4.16 18.24
CA GLN A 184 -9.54 -3.44 18.49
C GLN A 184 -10.76 -4.37 18.49
N ILE A 185 -10.75 -5.42 17.67
CA ILE A 185 -11.82 -6.43 17.63
C ILE A 185 -11.93 -7.16 18.97
N LEU A 186 -10.79 -7.49 19.60
CA LEU A 186 -10.76 -8.19 20.89
C LEU A 186 -11.27 -7.31 22.04
N VAL A 187 -10.98 -6.00 22.00
CA VAL A 187 -11.36 -5.04 23.06
C VAL A 187 -12.78 -4.48 22.84
N ASN A 188 -13.51 -4.95 21.83
CA ASN A 188 -14.91 -4.58 21.55
C ASN A 188 -15.15 -3.08 21.34
N GLN A 189 -14.18 -2.37 20.76
CA GLN A 189 -14.32 -0.94 20.45
C GLN A 189 -14.86 -0.72 19.02
N ASP A 190 -15.81 0.20 18.90
CA ASP A 190 -16.40 0.78 17.66
C ASP A 190 -16.47 -0.14 16.42
N THR A 191 -17.56 -0.89 16.34
CA THR A 191 -17.86 -1.89 15.32
C THR A 191 -17.86 -1.35 13.88
N GLN A 192 -18.19 -0.08 13.65
CA GLN A 192 -18.33 0.49 12.30
C GLN A 192 -17.00 0.99 11.74
N GLN A 193 -16.17 1.60 12.58
CA GLN A 193 -14.84 2.08 12.18
C GLN A 193 -13.90 0.93 11.80
N THR A 194 -14.01 -0.21 12.48
CA THR A 194 -13.22 -1.42 12.23
C THR A 194 -13.43 -1.97 10.82
N ILE A 195 -14.69 -2.14 10.38
CA ILE A 195 -14.98 -2.61 9.00
C ILE A 195 -14.42 -1.64 7.97
N ALA A 196 -14.64 -0.34 8.17
CA ALA A 196 -14.16 0.68 7.24
C ALA A 196 -12.62 0.64 7.12
N GLY A 197 -11.91 0.44 8.23
CA GLY A 197 -10.46 0.23 8.27
C GLY A 197 -10.03 -1.01 7.49
N ILE A 198 -10.65 -2.18 7.74
CA ILE A 198 -10.35 -3.43 7.03
C ILE A 198 -10.52 -3.26 5.52
N LEU A 199 -11.65 -2.70 5.08
CA LEU A 199 -11.94 -2.50 3.66
C LEU A 199 -10.98 -1.49 3.02
N PHE A 200 -10.60 -0.45 3.76
CA PHE A 200 -9.64 0.55 3.31
C PHE A 200 -8.26 -0.08 3.07
N LEU A 201 -7.72 -0.82 4.04
CA LEU A 201 -6.43 -1.50 3.90
C LEU A 201 -6.43 -2.53 2.77
N LYS A 202 -7.51 -3.33 2.66
CA LYS A 202 -7.67 -4.32 1.58
C LYS A 202 -7.65 -3.68 0.19
N ARG A 203 -8.30 -2.50 0.03
CA ARG A 203 -8.28 -1.73 -1.22
C ARG A 203 -6.88 -1.20 -1.53
N ASN A 204 -6.15 -0.70 -0.54
CA ASN A 204 -4.78 -0.20 -0.74
C ASN A 204 -3.82 -1.31 -1.13
N LEU A 205 -3.81 -2.44 -0.43
CA LEU A 205 -2.98 -3.60 -0.78
C LEU A 205 -3.26 -4.09 -2.21
N THR A 206 -4.53 -4.13 -2.61
CA THR A 206 -4.93 -4.47 -3.97
C THR A 206 -4.41 -3.45 -5.00
N ARG A 207 -4.48 -2.15 -4.66
CA ARG A 207 -3.95 -1.07 -5.51
C ARG A 207 -2.44 -1.14 -5.65
N ILE A 208 -1.71 -1.39 -4.56
CA ILE A 208 -0.24 -1.57 -4.56
C ILE A 208 0.12 -2.74 -5.47
N ARG A 209 -0.49 -3.92 -5.26
CA ARG A 209 -0.25 -5.11 -6.09
C ARG A 209 -0.48 -4.83 -7.58
N ARG A 210 -1.61 -4.20 -7.93
CA ARG A 210 -1.97 -3.92 -9.32
C ARG A 210 -0.94 -3.03 -10.04
N ILE A 211 -0.38 -2.05 -9.34
CA ILE A 211 0.60 -1.11 -9.91
C ILE A 211 2.00 -1.74 -9.94
N LEU A 212 2.40 -2.50 -8.92
CA LEU A 212 3.72 -3.14 -8.92
C LEU A 212 3.83 -4.32 -9.90
N SER A 213 2.71 -4.85 -10.41
CA SER A 213 2.72 -6.04 -11.30
C SER A 213 3.43 -5.77 -12.62
N PRO A 214 3.07 -4.71 -13.37
CA PRO A 214 3.84 -4.33 -14.55
C PRO A 214 5.30 -4.01 -14.22
N GLN A 215 5.59 -3.39 -13.06
CA GLN A 215 6.97 -3.08 -12.67
C GLN A 215 7.84 -4.33 -12.49
N ARG A 216 7.28 -5.43 -11.97
CA ARG A 216 7.96 -6.73 -11.92
C ARG A 216 8.23 -7.30 -13.32
N GLU A 217 7.31 -7.10 -14.26
CA GLU A 217 7.50 -7.51 -15.65
C GLU A 217 8.62 -6.72 -16.34
N ILE A 218 8.73 -5.41 -16.05
CA ILE A 218 9.85 -4.56 -16.50
C ILE A 218 11.18 -5.14 -16.02
N VAL A 219 11.32 -5.39 -14.71
CA VAL A 219 12.56 -5.95 -14.15
C VAL A 219 12.89 -7.31 -14.76
N ASN A 220 11.88 -8.18 -14.92
CA ASN A 220 12.08 -9.47 -15.58
C ASN A 220 12.49 -9.33 -17.05
N SER A 221 12.01 -8.30 -17.76
CA SER A 221 12.45 -7.97 -19.12
C SER A 221 13.91 -7.51 -19.15
N LEU A 222 14.34 -6.68 -18.18
CA LEU A 222 15.72 -6.23 -18.03
C LEU A 222 16.70 -7.38 -17.70
N ILE A 223 16.24 -8.40 -16.98
CA ILE A 223 17.05 -9.60 -16.67
C ILE A 223 17.21 -10.52 -17.89
N ARG A 224 16.14 -10.71 -18.67
CA ARG A 224 16.08 -11.76 -19.70
C ARG A 224 16.50 -11.31 -21.10
N ARG A 225 16.24 -10.05 -21.45
CA ARG A 225 16.53 -9.57 -22.81
C ARG A 225 18.01 -9.25 -22.92
N ASP A 226 18.59 -9.67 -24.05
CA ASP A 226 19.87 -9.14 -24.50
C ASP A 226 19.61 -7.72 -25.00
N ASN A 227 19.59 -6.78 -24.05
CA ASN A 227 19.27 -5.39 -24.32
C ASN A 227 20.55 -4.69 -24.72
N ARG A 228 20.58 -4.13 -25.93
CA ARG A 228 21.76 -3.45 -26.48
C ARG A 228 22.34 -2.38 -25.55
N PHE A 229 21.50 -1.73 -24.74
CA PHE A 229 21.92 -0.63 -23.87
C PHE A 229 22.41 -1.07 -22.47
N LEU A 230 22.29 -2.35 -22.11
CA LEU A 230 22.65 -2.85 -20.78
C LEU A 230 23.85 -3.78 -20.85
N SER A 231 24.81 -3.62 -19.95
CA SER A 231 25.93 -4.57 -19.90
C SER A 231 25.45 -5.91 -19.31
N PRO A 232 25.99 -7.06 -19.77
CA PRO A 232 25.61 -8.37 -19.24
C PRO A 232 25.84 -8.51 -17.72
N LYS A 233 26.77 -7.72 -17.16
CA LYS A 233 27.09 -7.74 -15.73
C LYS A 233 25.97 -7.14 -14.88
N ILE A 234 25.19 -6.19 -15.40
CA ILE A 234 24.14 -5.52 -14.62
C ILE A 234 22.95 -6.44 -14.31
N GLN A 235 22.77 -7.52 -15.08
CA GLN A 235 21.66 -8.46 -14.93
C GLN A 235 21.61 -9.11 -13.54
N ILE A 236 22.76 -9.31 -12.88
CA ILE A 236 22.79 -9.87 -11.52
C ILE A 236 22.21 -8.91 -10.48
N TYR A 237 22.39 -7.60 -10.68
CA TYR A 237 21.86 -6.56 -9.80
C TYR A 237 20.35 -6.40 -10.00
N PHE A 238 19.86 -6.47 -11.23
CA PHE A 238 18.41 -6.49 -11.47
C PHE A 238 17.72 -7.74 -10.92
N ARG A 239 18.43 -8.87 -10.75
CA ARG A 239 17.89 -10.04 -10.05
C ARG A 239 17.59 -9.75 -8.58
N ASP A 240 18.45 -8.98 -7.91
CA ASP A 240 18.21 -8.55 -6.53
C ASP A 240 16.96 -7.67 -6.41
N VAL A 241 16.79 -6.71 -7.33
CA VAL A 241 15.56 -5.90 -7.43
C VAL A 241 14.32 -6.77 -7.67
N TYR A 242 14.44 -7.82 -8.50
CA TYR A 242 13.35 -8.77 -8.72
C TYR A 242 13.00 -9.55 -7.46
N ASP A 243 14.00 -9.96 -6.68
CA ASP A 243 13.81 -10.65 -5.41
C ASP A 243 13.15 -9.72 -4.37
N HIS A 244 13.55 -8.45 -4.32
CA HIS A 244 12.90 -7.43 -3.47
C HIS A 244 11.44 -7.21 -3.86
N LEU A 245 11.13 -7.10 -5.16
CA LEU A 245 9.75 -7.06 -5.63
C LEU A 245 8.99 -8.33 -5.25
N SER A 246 9.61 -9.51 -5.36
CA SER A 246 8.96 -10.77 -5.00
C SER A 246 8.62 -10.82 -3.51
N ARG A 247 9.51 -10.36 -2.62
CA ARG A 247 9.24 -10.21 -1.18
C ARG A 247 8.07 -9.27 -0.92
N ILE A 248 8.01 -8.12 -1.59
CA ILE A 248 6.88 -7.18 -1.49
C ILE A 248 5.55 -7.88 -1.84
N TYR A 249 5.55 -8.71 -2.89
CA TYR A 249 4.36 -9.48 -3.28
C TYR A 249 3.92 -10.48 -2.22
N GLU A 250 4.88 -11.21 -1.65
CA GLU A 250 4.61 -12.16 -0.58
C GLU A 250 4.03 -11.45 0.64
N THR A 251 4.59 -10.32 1.06
CA THR A 251 4.06 -9.50 2.17
C THR A 251 2.63 -9.03 1.88
N ILE A 252 2.36 -8.52 0.67
CA ILE A 252 1.01 -8.10 0.29
C ILE A 252 0.00 -9.26 0.37
N ASP A 253 0.41 -10.46 -0.04
CA ASP A 253 -0.46 -11.63 -0.01
C ASP A 253 -0.72 -12.11 1.43
N MET A 254 0.31 -12.12 2.27
CA MET A 254 0.18 -12.40 3.70
C MET A 254 -0.75 -11.40 4.41
N ASP A 255 -0.58 -10.09 4.18
CA ASP A 255 -1.40 -9.04 4.78
C ASP A 255 -2.87 -9.14 4.33
N ARG A 256 -3.11 -9.49 3.06
CA ARG A 256 -4.48 -9.70 2.55
C ARG A 256 -5.17 -10.89 3.18
N ASP A 257 -4.44 -11.98 3.40
CA ASP A 257 -4.95 -13.16 4.09
C ASP A 257 -5.21 -12.85 5.56
N LEU A 258 -4.32 -12.11 6.23
CA LEU A 258 -4.52 -11.65 7.61
C LEU A 258 -5.75 -10.74 7.75
N LEU A 259 -5.98 -9.83 6.81
CA LEU A 259 -7.20 -9.02 6.77
C LEU A 259 -8.46 -9.87 6.56
N GLY A 260 -8.37 -10.96 5.79
CA GLY A 260 -9.45 -11.94 5.63
C GLY A 260 -9.78 -12.60 6.96
N ASN A 261 -8.78 -13.16 7.64
CA ASN A 261 -8.93 -13.79 8.95
C ASN A 261 -9.46 -12.81 10.00
N THR A 262 -8.96 -11.57 9.99
CA THR A 262 -9.42 -10.49 10.86
C THR A 262 -10.91 -10.18 10.64
N MET A 263 -11.37 -10.21 9.39
CA MET A 263 -12.79 -10.00 9.04
C MET A 263 -13.69 -11.14 9.54
N ASP A 264 -13.23 -12.39 9.41
CA ASP A 264 -13.96 -13.57 9.89
C ASP A 264 -14.02 -13.61 11.43
N ALA A 265 -12.92 -13.24 12.10
CA ALA A 265 -12.86 -13.09 13.55
C ALA A 265 -13.84 -12.00 14.03
N TYR A 266 -13.88 -10.86 13.34
CA TYR A 266 -14.85 -9.79 13.61
C TYR A 266 -16.30 -10.29 13.50
N PHE A 267 -16.65 -11.01 12.43
CA PHE A 267 -18.01 -11.57 12.29
C PHE A 267 -18.34 -12.59 13.38
N SER A 268 -17.35 -13.37 13.82
CA SER A 268 -17.50 -14.31 14.92
C SER A 268 -17.81 -13.59 16.24
N VAL A 269 -17.10 -12.50 16.55
CA VAL A 269 -17.37 -11.66 17.74
C VAL A 269 -18.77 -11.04 17.68
N ILE A 270 -19.18 -10.52 16.51
CA ILE A 270 -20.53 -9.95 16.33
C ILE A 270 -21.62 -11.00 16.45
N SER A 271 -21.41 -12.19 15.90
CA SER A 271 -22.32 -13.33 16.04
C SER A 271 -22.46 -13.74 17.50
N GLN A 272 -21.35 -13.87 18.23
CA GLN A 272 -21.35 -14.18 19.66
C GLN A 272 -22.14 -13.13 20.46
N ARG A 273 -21.91 -11.85 20.20
CA ARG A 273 -22.66 -10.76 20.85
C ARG A 273 -24.15 -10.81 20.54
N THR A 274 -24.50 -11.09 19.29
CA THR A 274 -25.89 -11.25 18.88
C THR A 274 -26.54 -12.43 19.62
N ASN A 275 -25.83 -13.55 19.74
CA ASN A 275 -26.28 -14.70 20.50
C ASN A 275 -26.48 -14.38 21.99
N ASP A 276 -25.57 -13.60 22.60
CA ASP A 276 -25.68 -13.18 24.00
C ASP A 276 -26.88 -12.25 24.22
N ILE A 277 -27.14 -11.32 23.29
CA ILE A 277 -28.33 -10.44 23.33
C ILE A 277 -29.61 -11.28 23.21
N VAL A 278 -29.67 -12.21 22.25
CA VAL A 278 -30.83 -13.10 22.04
C VAL A 278 -31.04 -14.00 23.26
N LYS A 279 -29.99 -14.53 23.88
CA LYS A 279 -30.07 -15.33 25.12
C LYS A 279 -30.67 -14.51 26.26
N ARG A 280 -30.21 -13.26 26.46
CA ARG A 280 -30.75 -12.35 27.49
C ARG A 280 -32.22 -12.01 27.23
N LEU A 281 -32.60 -11.67 26.00
CA LEU A 281 -33.99 -11.39 25.63
C LEU A 281 -34.90 -12.61 25.83
N THR A 282 -34.41 -13.81 25.48
CA THR A 282 -35.13 -15.07 25.67
C THR A 282 -35.37 -15.35 27.14
N LEU A 283 -34.36 -15.14 27.98
CA LEU A 283 -34.47 -15.32 29.43
C LEU A 283 -35.54 -14.40 30.03
N ILE A 284 -35.53 -13.12 29.65
CA ILE A 284 -36.54 -12.15 30.08
C ILE A 284 -37.93 -12.62 29.62
N SER A 285 -38.08 -12.95 28.33
CA SER A 285 -39.36 -13.39 27.75
C SER A 285 -39.92 -14.62 28.46
N LEU A 286 -39.06 -15.55 28.85
CA LEU A 286 -39.46 -16.80 29.49
C LEU A 286 -39.91 -16.62 30.95
N ILE A 287 -39.43 -15.59 31.64
CA ILE A 287 -39.93 -15.19 32.95
C ILE A 287 -41.30 -14.51 32.81
N PHE A 288 -41.45 -13.62 31.83
CA PHE A 288 -42.68 -12.84 31.65
C PHE A 288 -43.82 -13.63 31.01
N MET A 289 -43.56 -14.58 30.12
CA MET A 289 -44.61 -15.30 29.39
C MET A 289 -45.57 -16.08 30.32
N PRO A 290 -45.11 -16.90 31.29
CA PRO A 290 -46.02 -17.55 32.24
C PRO A 290 -46.70 -16.55 33.18
N LEU A 291 -46.00 -15.48 33.60
CA LEU A 291 -46.58 -14.43 34.45
C LEU A 291 -47.70 -13.68 33.71
N THR A 292 -47.51 -13.39 32.43
CA THR A 292 -48.50 -12.73 31.56
C THR A 292 -49.70 -13.64 31.31
N PHE A 293 -49.47 -14.94 31.14
CA PHE A 293 -50.55 -15.91 31.07
C PHE A 293 -51.38 -15.92 32.37
N LEU A 294 -50.71 -15.91 33.52
CA LEU A 294 -51.37 -15.90 34.83
C LEU A 294 -52.24 -14.64 35.02
N THR A 295 -51.69 -13.46 34.76
CA THR A 295 -52.43 -12.19 34.88
C THR A 295 -53.55 -12.11 33.85
N GLY A 296 -53.32 -12.58 32.62
CA GLY A 296 -54.33 -12.67 31.57
C GLY A 296 -55.50 -13.57 31.97
N PHE A 297 -55.22 -14.79 32.47
CA PHE A 297 -56.24 -15.74 32.90
C PHE A 297 -57.10 -15.17 34.04
N PHE A 298 -56.48 -14.62 35.09
CA PHE A 298 -57.22 -14.03 36.21
C PHE A 298 -57.84 -12.65 35.88
N GLY A 299 -57.40 -12.00 34.80
CA GLY A 299 -58.01 -10.77 34.27
C GLY A 299 -59.25 -11.02 33.42
N MET A 300 -59.63 -12.28 33.16
CA MET A 300 -60.86 -12.61 32.43
C MET A 300 -62.10 -12.41 33.32
N ASN A 301 -63.15 -11.80 32.76
CA ASN A 301 -64.43 -11.61 33.45
C ASN A 301 -65.22 -12.93 33.48
N PHE A 302 -65.01 -13.77 34.49
CA PHE A 302 -65.79 -14.99 34.69
C PHE A 302 -67.14 -14.70 35.36
N THR A 303 -68.25 -15.19 34.81
CA THR A 303 -69.61 -15.08 35.39
C THR A 303 -69.87 -16.09 36.52
N THR A 304 -69.17 -17.21 36.51
CA THR A 304 -69.20 -18.24 37.56
C THR A 304 -67.78 -18.69 37.80
N ILE A 305 -67.17 -18.29 38.92
CA ILE A 305 -65.80 -18.70 39.24
C ILE A 305 -65.86 -20.19 39.64
N PRO A 306 -65.17 -21.11 38.93
CA PRO A 306 -65.22 -22.54 39.24
C PRO A 306 -64.63 -22.88 40.63
N TYR A 307 -63.97 -21.92 41.28
CA TYR A 307 -63.22 -22.05 42.53
C TYR A 307 -63.81 -21.19 43.67
N ALA A 308 -65.13 -21.22 43.89
CA ALA A 308 -65.80 -20.47 44.98
C ALA A 308 -65.30 -20.81 46.40
N ASN A 309 -64.59 -21.94 46.58
CA ASN A 309 -63.95 -22.31 47.82
C ASN A 309 -62.53 -21.70 47.90
N ALA A 310 -62.32 -20.78 48.87
CA ALA A 310 -61.02 -20.16 49.16
C ALA A 310 -59.80 -21.12 49.09
N PRO A 311 -59.84 -22.35 49.64
CA PRO A 311 -58.70 -23.27 49.54
C PRO A 311 -58.37 -23.70 48.10
N LEU A 312 -59.36 -23.93 47.22
CA LEU A 312 -59.10 -24.34 45.83
C LEU A 312 -58.46 -23.21 45.01
N LEU A 313 -58.82 -21.96 45.30
CA LEU A 313 -58.22 -20.78 44.66
C LEU A 313 -56.73 -20.67 45.02
N TYR A 314 -56.37 -20.77 46.30
CA TYR A 314 -54.97 -20.73 46.73
C TYR A 314 -54.15 -21.90 46.17
N ILE A 315 -54.73 -23.11 46.07
CA ILE A 315 -54.08 -24.26 45.45
C ILE A 315 -53.80 -24.00 43.96
N THR A 316 -54.77 -23.46 43.22
CA THR A 316 -54.63 -23.17 41.78
C THR A 316 -53.57 -22.11 41.52
N ILE A 317 -53.56 -21.02 42.31
CA ILE A 317 -52.52 -19.97 42.24
C ILE A 317 -51.13 -20.55 42.56
N GLY A 318 -51.03 -21.40 43.59
CA GLY A 318 -49.79 -22.06 43.95
C GLY A 318 -49.25 -22.98 42.85
N LEU A 319 -50.11 -23.80 42.24
CA LEU A 319 -49.75 -24.69 41.15
C LEU A 319 -49.31 -23.92 39.90
N MET A 320 -50.00 -22.83 39.57
CA MET A 320 -49.65 -21.99 38.42
C MET A 320 -48.37 -21.17 38.65
N SER A 321 -48.13 -20.70 39.87
CA SER A 321 -46.89 -20.00 40.25
C SER A 321 -45.68 -20.94 40.29
N LEU A 322 -45.91 -22.23 40.53
CA LEU A 322 -44.86 -23.25 40.53
C LEU A 322 -44.14 -23.35 39.18
N ILE A 323 -44.86 -23.18 38.07
CA ILE A 323 -44.29 -23.28 36.72
C ILE A 323 -43.18 -22.24 36.49
N PRO A 324 -43.42 -20.91 36.59
CA PRO A 324 -42.36 -19.91 36.42
C PRO A 324 -41.23 -20.06 37.45
N ILE A 325 -41.54 -20.41 38.71
CA ILE A 325 -40.53 -20.65 39.74
C ILE A 325 -39.61 -21.84 39.36
N SER A 326 -40.20 -22.93 38.88
CA SER A 326 -39.45 -24.13 38.43
C SER A 326 -38.56 -23.81 37.23
N MET A 327 -39.04 -22.99 36.29
CA MET A 327 -38.27 -22.54 35.14
C MET A 327 -37.08 -21.69 35.58
N ILE A 328 -37.30 -20.68 36.43
CA ILE A 328 -36.22 -19.83 36.97
C ILE A 328 -35.15 -20.70 37.65
N PHE A 329 -35.57 -21.66 38.48
CA PHE A 329 -34.64 -22.56 39.16
C PHE A 329 -33.85 -23.43 38.17
N TRP A 330 -34.50 -23.95 37.14
CA TRP A 330 -33.86 -24.73 36.08
C TRP A 330 -32.81 -23.91 35.30
N PHE A 331 -33.13 -22.67 34.91
CA PHE A 331 -32.17 -21.77 34.24
C PHE A 331 -31.00 -21.41 35.14
N ARG A 332 -31.24 -21.25 36.44
CA ARG A 332 -30.19 -20.96 37.42
C ARG A 332 -29.24 -22.14 37.57
N LYS A 333 -29.76 -23.36 37.58
CA LYS A 333 -28.97 -24.61 37.61
C LYS A 333 -28.15 -24.82 36.32
N LYS A 334 -28.67 -24.42 35.17
CA LYS A 334 -27.97 -24.50 33.87
C LYS A 334 -26.96 -23.36 33.64
N HIS A 335 -26.72 -22.50 34.63
CA HIS A 335 -25.81 -21.35 34.53
C HIS A 335 -26.15 -20.36 33.42
N TRP A 336 -27.43 -20.24 33.03
CA TRP A 336 -27.83 -19.28 31.99
C TRP A 336 -27.71 -17.82 32.43
N PHE A 337 -27.59 -17.57 33.73
CA PHE A 337 -27.49 -16.24 34.34
C PHE A 337 -26.06 -15.79 34.66
N LYS A 338 -25.03 -16.61 34.43
CA LYS A 338 -23.63 -16.18 34.58
C LYS A 338 -23.12 -15.73 33.21
N ASP A 339 -22.57 -14.52 33.18
CA ASP A 339 -21.82 -13.96 32.06
C ASP A 339 -20.61 -14.85 31.72
#